data_AF-A0A4S3JGB6-F1
#
_entry.id   AF-A0A4S3JGB6-F1
#
_cell.length_a   1.000
_cell.length_b   1.000
_cell.length_c   1.000
_cell.angle_alpha   90.00
_cell.angle_beta   90.00
_cell.angle_gamma   90.00
#
_symmetry.space_group_name_H-M   'P 1'
#
loop_
_entity.id
_entity.type
_entity.pdbx_description
1 polymer ?
#
loop_
_entity_poly.entity_id
_entity_poly.type
_entity_poly.pdbx_seq_one_letter_code
_entity_poly.pdbx_strand_id
1 'polypeptide(L)'
;MPVRNIVRNSGYYWVMAGFNIPYWVFRPDAAVVSRKPDPGLLYIGLVLFIFGELSNLNAHLVLRDLRRPGTTERGIPSGFGFSAVTCPNYFFEIVSWAGIYLVSGLSWSILLVIIIGSVQMAIWAKKKEHRYRKEFGDRYKHKRFVMIPGVV
;
A
#
# COMPACT_ATOMS: atom_id res chain seq x y z
N MET A 1 17.91 8.75 -0.42
CA MET A 1 17.14 9.04 -1.65
C MET A 1 17.61 10.37 -2.21
N PRO A 2 17.55 10.64 -3.53
CA PRO A 2 17.88 11.95 -4.08
C PRO A 2 16.92 13.04 -3.57
N VAL A 3 17.43 14.22 -3.22
CA VAL A 3 16.65 15.34 -2.64
C VAL A 3 15.46 15.74 -3.52
N ARG A 4 15.61 15.70 -4.85
CA ARG A 4 14.53 15.99 -5.81
C ARG A 4 13.29 15.11 -5.63
N ASN A 5 13.46 13.86 -5.15
CA ASN A 5 12.32 12.97 -4.91
C ASN A 5 11.52 13.35 -3.66
N ILE A 6 12.13 14.10 -2.73
CA ILE A 6 11.45 14.60 -1.53
C ILE A 6 10.32 15.54 -1.95
N VAL A 7 10.62 16.55 -2.78
CA VAL A 7 9.62 17.52 -3.25
C VAL A 7 8.46 16.81 -3.98
N ARG A 8 8.77 15.85 -4.86
CA ARG A 8 7.76 15.09 -5.60
C ARG A 8 6.89 14.23 -4.68
N ASN A 9 7.48 13.48 -3.75
CA ASN A 9 6.73 12.64 -2.82
C ASN A 9 5.90 13.50 -1.86
N SER A 10 6.50 14.53 -1.28
CA SER A 10 5.80 15.45 -0.38
C SER A 10 4.64 16.12 -1.12
N GLY A 11 4.86 16.65 -2.33
CA GLY A 11 3.80 17.27 -3.12
C GLY A 11 2.60 16.35 -3.36
N TYR A 12 2.84 15.08 -3.66
CA TYR A 12 1.76 14.08 -3.78
C TYR A 12 0.97 13.94 -2.48
N TYR A 13 1.64 13.77 -1.34
CA TYR A 13 0.95 13.63 -0.04
C TYR A 13 0.21 14.90 0.37
N TRP A 14 0.81 16.08 0.18
CA TRP A 14 0.16 17.35 0.48
C TRP A 14 -1.11 17.54 -0.35
N VAL A 15 -1.05 17.31 -1.67
CA VAL A 15 -2.20 17.50 -2.55
C VAL A 15 -3.27 16.43 -2.32
N MET A 16 -2.89 15.15 -2.30
CA MET A 16 -3.85 14.05 -2.24
C MET A 16 -4.36 13.80 -0.81
N ALA A 17 -3.46 13.65 0.15
CA ALA A 17 -3.84 13.36 1.53
C ALA A 17 -4.14 14.62 2.35
N GLY A 18 -3.45 15.73 2.07
CA GLY A 18 -3.62 16.98 2.81
C GLY A 18 -4.80 17.85 2.34
N PHE A 19 -5.05 17.92 1.03
CA PHE A 19 -6.13 18.76 0.47
C PHE A 19 -7.30 17.95 -0.09
N ASN A 20 -7.05 16.98 -0.97
CA ASN A 20 -8.11 16.28 -1.69
C ASN A 20 -9.00 15.45 -0.74
N ILE A 21 -8.42 14.55 0.05
CA ILE A 21 -9.21 13.70 0.97
C ILE A 21 -10.00 14.56 1.98
N PRO A 22 -9.39 15.48 2.75
CA PRO A 22 -10.14 16.19 3.79
C PRO A 22 -11.27 17.05 3.21
N TYR A 23 -11.03 17.71 2.09
CA TYR A 23 -12.05 18.53 1.43
C TYR A 23 -13.25 17.69 0.98
N TRP A 24 -13.02 16.58 0.27
CA TRP A 24 -14.12 15.80 -0.32
C TRP A 24 -14.83 14.88 0.67
N VAL A 25 -14.13 14.43 1.72
CA VAL A 25 -14.66 13.52 2.74
C VAL A 25 -15.35 14.28 3.86
N PHE A 26 -14.84 15.44 4.30
CA PHE A 26 -15.40 16.15 5.46
C PHE A 26 -16.27 17.36 5.11
N ARG A 27 -16.52 17.63 3.83
CA ARG A 27 -17.51 18.65 3.43
C ARG A 27 -18.89 18.32 4.01
N PRO A 28 -19.71 19.31 4.39
CA PRO A 28 -21.01 19.08 5.06
C PRO A 28 -21.99 18.21 4.26
N ASP A 29 -21.91 18.27 2.92
CA ASP A 29 -22.73 17.48 1.99
C ASP A 29 -22.14 16.11 1.64
N ALA A 30 -20.97 15.75 2.17
CA ALA A 30 -20.35 14.45 1.93
C ALA A 30 -21.22 13.32 2.50
N ALA A 31 -21.22 12.17 1.84
CA ALA A 31 -22.01 11.01 2.26
C ALA A 31 -21.70 10.57 3.70
N VAL A 32 -20.43 10.63 4.12
CA VAL A 32 -19.99 10.23 5.47
C VAL A 32 -20.51 11.17 6.58
N VAL A 33 -20.82 12.43 6.25
CA VAL A 33 -21.29 13.45 7.20
C VAL A 33 -22.81 13.58 7.15
N SER A 34 -23.39 13.58 5.95
CA SER A 34 -24.80 13.87 5.71
C SER A 34 -25.73 12.66 5.84
N ARG A 35 -25.19 11.44 5.85
CA ARG A 35 -25.98 10.21 5.89
C ARG A 35 -25.56 9.34 7.07
N LYS A 36 -26.51 8.55 7.58
CA LYS A 36 -26.19 7.47 8.52
C LYS A 36 -25.28 6.46 7.81
N PRO A 37 -24.19 6.00 8.44
CA PRO A 37 -23.32 4.99 7.85
C PRO A 37 -24.11 3.71 7.56
N ASP A 38 -23.94 3.16 6.35
CA ASP A 38 -24.41 1.82 6.06
C ASP A 38 -23.65 0.82 6.94
N PRO A 39 -24.32 0.02 7.79
CA PRO A 39 -23.63 -0.88 8.72
C PRO A 39 -22.77 -1.92 7.99
N GLY A 40 -23.19 -2.39 6.82
CA GLY A 40 -22.46 -3.36 6.02
C GLY A 40 -21.14 -2.78 5.52
N LEU A 41 -21.19 -1.60 4.90
CA LEU A 41 -19.99 -0.88 4.44
C LEU A 41 -19.05 -0.55 5.60
N LEU A 42 -19.60 -0.13 6.74
CA LEU A 42 -18.82 0.19 7.94
C LEU A 42 -18.07 -1.04 8.47
N TYR A 43 -18.76 -2.14 8.74
CA TYR A 43 -18.13 -3.31 9.34
C TYR A 43 -17.16 -4.01 8.38
N ILE A 44 -17.54 -4.18 7.11
CA ILE A 44 -16.65 -4.76 6.10
C ILE A 44 -15.42 -3.87 5.94
N GLY A 45 -15.61 -2.55 5.85
CA GLY A 45 -14.52 -1.59 5.72
C GLY A 45 -13.56 -1.60 6.91
N LEU A 46 -14.08 -1.69 8.14
CA LEU A 46 -13.27 -1.80 9.35
C LEU A 46 -12.46 -3.10 9.39
N VAL A 47 -13.08 -4.23 9.03
CA VAL A 47 -12.39 -5.53 8.98
C VAL A 47 -11.26 -5.50 7.95
N LEU A 48 -11.52 -4.97 6.75
CA LEU A 48 -10.49 -4.83 5.72
C LEU A 48 -9.36 -3.90 6.16
N PHE A 49 -9.69 -2.78 6.79
CA PHE A 49 -8.69 -1.84 7.30
C PHE A 49 -7.78 -2.47 8.35
N ILE A 50 -8.35 -3.10 9.38
CA ILE A 50 -7.59 -3.74 10.45
C ILE A 50 -6.72 -4.88 9.89
N PHE A 51 -7.30 -5.73 9.04
CA PHE A 51 -6.56 -6.84 8.42
C PHE A 51 -5.42 -6.33 7.54
N GLY A 52 -5.67 -5.30 6.72
CA GLY A 52 -4.68 -4.64 5.88
C GLY A 52 -3.52 -4.09 6.69
N GLU A 53 -3.81 -3.29 7.73
CA GLU A 53 -2.78 -2.67 8.58
C GLU A 53 -1.95 -3.71 9.34
N LEU A 54 -2.57 -4.73 9.93
CA LEU A 54 -1.84 -5.78 10.64
C LEU A 54 -0.95 -6.60 9.69
N SER A 55 -1.45 -6.90 8.49
CA SER A 55 -0.68 -7.62 7.47
C SER A 55 0.46 -6.78 6.90
N ASN A 56 0.23 -5.47 6.73
CA ASN A 56 1.23 -4.49 6.30
C ASN A 56 2.33 -4.35 7.37
N LEU A 57 1.95 -4.23 8.65
CA LEU A 57 2.86 -4.20 9.79
C LEU A 57 3.73 -5.46 9.83
N ASN A 58 3.12 -6.65 9.70
CA ASN A 58 3.86 -7.90 9.63
C ASN A 58 4.89 -7.90 8.48
N ALA A 59 4.49 -7.46 7.29
CA ALA A 59 5.41 -7.36 6.16
C ALA A 59 6.57 -6.37 6.42
N HIS A 60 6.29 -5.27 7.12
CA HIS A 60 7.31 -4.31 7.53
C HIS A 60 8.27 -4.85 8.59
N LEU A 61 7.78 -5.63 9.56
CA LEU A 61 8.62 -6.30 10.55
C LEU A 61 9.58 -7.30 9.87
N VAL A 62 9.07 -8.13 8.95
CA VAL A 62 9.90 -9.03 8.15
C VAL A 62 10.98 -8.25 7.38
N LEU A 63 10.60 -7.16 6.70
CA LEU A 63 11.55 -6.34 5.93
C LEU A 63 12.58 -5.61 6.80
N ARG A 64 12.20 -5.23 8.03
CA ARG A 64 13.09 -4.62 9.02
C ARG A 64 14.16 -5.62 9.44
N ASP A 65 13.76 -6.85 9.74
CA ASP A 65 14.64 -7.89 10.28
C ASP A 65 15.64 -8.42 9.22
N LEU A 66 15.43 -8.11 7.93
CA LEU A 66 16.41 -8.36 6.87
C LEU A 66 17.67 -7.49 6.96
N ARG A 67 17.67 -6.40 7.73
CA ARG A 67 18.85 -5.56 7.94
C ARG A 67 19.47 -5.92 9.29
N ARG A 68 20.53 -6.74 9.26
CA ARG A 68 21.32 -6.99 10.47
C ARG A 68 22.06 -5.70 10.88
N PRO A 69 21.96 -5.24 12.14
CA PRO A 69 22.71 -4.09 12.63
C PRO A 69 24.21 -4.25 12.35
N GLY A 70 24.84 -3.22 11.78
CA GLY A 70 26.27 -3.23 11.46
C GLY A 70 26.67 -3.87 10.12
N THR A 71 25.73 -4.40 9.33
CA THR A 71 26.03 -4.95 8.00
C THR A 71 25.19 -4.29 6.91
N THR A 72 25.72 -4.25 5.68
CA THR A 72 24.99 -3.80 4.49
C THR A 72 24.33 -4.95 3.72
N GLU A 73 24.48 -6.19 4.21
CA GLU A 73 23.89 -7.36 3.58
C GLU A 73 22.36 -7.27 3.63
N ARG A 74 21.75 -7.50 2.48
CA ARG A 74 20.30 -7.57 2.31
C ARG A 74 19.92 -9.04 2.20
N GLY A 75 19.02 -9.52 3.05
CA GLY A 75 18.43 -10.85 2.88
C GLY A 75 17.28 -10.85 1.86
N ILE A 76 16.85 -12.06 1.48
CA ILE A 76 15.63 -12.28 0.68
C ILE A 76 14.44 -12.38 1.64
N PRO A 77 13.41 -11.53 1.51
CA PRO A 77 12.21 -11.64 2.36
C PRO A 77 11.47 -12.95 2.11
N SER A 78 11.07 -13.61 3.19
CA SER A 78 10.24 -14.82 3.18
C SER A 78 9.17 -14.73 4.28
N GLY A 79 8.15 -15.58 4.20
CA GLY A 79 7.02 -15.57 5.13
C GLY A 79 5.71 -15.10 4.50
N PHE A 80 4.77 -14.67 5.34
CA PHE A 80 3.40 -14.33 4.94
C PHE A 80 3.35 -13.29 3.82
N GLY A 81 2.62 -13.59 2.74
CA GLY A 81 2.51 -12.76 1.53
C GLY A 81 3.75 -12.79 0.62
N PHE A 82 4.96 -12.93 1.18
CA PHE A 82 6.21 -13.01 0.42
C PHE A 82 6.40 -14.32 -0.35
N SER A 83 5.61 -15.37 -0.10
CA SER A 83 5.61 -16.54 -0.98
C SER A 83 4.88 -16.27 -2.30
N ALA A 84 3.86 -15.42 -2.29
CA ALA A 84 2.98 -15.15 -3.42
C ALA A 84 3.46 -13.98 -4.30
N VAL A 85 3.89 -12.88 -3.67
CA VAL A 85 4.25 -11.63 -4.36
C VAL A 85 5.56 -11.04 -3.83
N THR A 86 6.17 -10.15 -4.61
CA THR A 86 7.44 -9.49 -4.22
C THR A 86 7.24 -8.45 -3.13
N CYS A 87 6.17 -7.65 -3.23
CA CYS A 87 5.85 -6.56 -2.31
C CYS A 87 4.46 -6.75 -1.70
N PRO A 88 4.27 -7.71 -0.77
CA PRO A 88 2.98 -7.93 -0.12
C PRO A 88 2.52 -6.72 0.70
N ASN A 89 3.46 -5.94 1.23
CA ASN A 89 3.15 -4.69 1.95
C ASN A 89 2.32 -3.72 1.09
N TYR A 90 2.63 -3.58 -0.20
CA TYR A 90 1.84 -2.71 -1.10
C TYR A 90 0.45 -3.27 -1.40
N PHE A 91 0.30 -4.60 -1.41
CA PHE A 91 -1.03 -5.22 -1.54
C PHE A 91 -1.88 -4.94 -0.30
N PHE A 92 -1.32 -5.16 0.88
CA PHE A 92 -2.02 -4.92 2.14
C PHE A 92 -2.37 -3.45 2.35
N GLU A 93 -1.49 -2.53 1.93
CA GLU A 93 -1.80 -1.10 1.86
C GLU A 93 -3.05 -0.83 1.01
N ILE A 94 -3.15 -1.42 -0.19
CA ILE A 94 -4.36 -1.27 -1.03
C ILE A 94 -5.60 -1.84 -0.34
N VAL A 95 -5.47 -2.96 0.39
CA VAL A 95 -6.57 -3.54 1.18
C VAL A 95 -7.01 -2.60 2.30
N SER A 96 -6.07 -1.97 3.02
CA SER A 96 -6.37 -0.96 4.03
C SER A 96 -7.16 0.22 3.43
N TRP A 97 -6.68 0.74 2.30
CA TRP A 97 -7.35 1.86 1.64
C TRP A 97 -8.70 1.48 1.04
N ALA A 98 -8.89 0.25 0.57
CA ALA A 98 -10.21 -0.25 0.20
C ALA A 98 -11.17 -0.25 1.40
N GLY A 99 -10.70 -0.59 2.59
CA GLY A 99 -11.46 -0.43 3.82
C GLY A 99 -11.88 1.01 4.08
N ILE A 100 -10.94 1.95 3.96
CA ILE A 100 -11.23 3.41 4.09
C ILE A 100 -12.25 3.87 3.04
N TYR A 101 -12.15 3.38 1.81
CA TYR A 101 -13.10 3.70 0.74
C TYR A 101 -14.53 3.29 1.11
N LEU A 102 -14.72 2.09 1.68
CA LEU A 102 -16.04 1.63 2.15
C LEU A 102 -16.55 2.49 3.31
N VAL A 103 -15.72 2.72 4.34
CA VAL A 103 -16.08 3.53 5.52
C VAL A 103 -16.44 4.96 5.15
N SER A 104 -15.79 5.53 4.12
CA SER A 104 -16.07 6.89 3.64
C SER A 104 -17.39 7.05 2.87
N GLY A 105 -18.17 5.99 2.73
CA GLY A 105 -19.38 5.99 1.90
C GLY A 105 -19.07 6.05 0.40
N LEU A 106 -18.03 5.32 -0.03
CA LEU A 106 -17.61 5.19 -1.43
C LEU A 106 -17.14 6.53 -2.05
N SER A 107 -16.40 7.33 -1.28
CA SER A 107 -15.87 8.62 -1.74
C SER A 107 -14.98 8.49 -2.97
N TRP A 108 -15.33 9.21 -4.03
CA TRP A 108 -14.55 9.23 -5.28
C TRP A 108 -13.12 9.73 -5.08
N SER A 109 -12.91 10.63 -4.12
CA SER A 109 -11.61 11.18 -3.76
C SER A 109 -10.67 10.08 -3.26
N ILE A 110 -11.16 9.22 -2.36
CA ILE A 110 -10.39 8.08 -1.85
C ILE A 110 -10.11 7.07 -2.96
N LEU A 111 -11.10 6.80 -3.83
CA LEU A 111 -10.91 5.92 -4.99
C LEU A 111 -9.79 6.43 -5.91
N LEU A 112 -9.75 7.73 -6.18
CA LEU A 112 -8.70 8.36 -6.99
C LEU A 112 -7.32 8.15 -6.35
N VAL A 113 -7.20 8.34 -5.03
CA VAL A 113 -5.94 8.14 -4.30
C VAL A 113 -5.49 6.68 -4.38
N ILE A 114 -6.41 5.72 -4.23
CA ILE A 114 -6.12 4.29 -4.41
C ILE A 114 -5.59 4.00 -5.80
N ILE A 115 -6.24 4.52 -6.86
CA ILE A 115 -5.82 4.27 -8.24
C ILE A 115 -4.42 4.83 -8.49
N ILE A 116 -4.18 6.09 -8.15
CA ILE A 116 -2.87 6.72 -8.38
C ILE A 116 -1.77 6.07 -7.54
N GLY A 117 -2.08 5.80 -6.26
CA GLY A 117 -1.17 5.12 -5.35
C GLY A 117 -0.83 3.71 -5.82
N SER A 118 -1.82 2.93 -6.26
CA SER A 118 -1.62 1.56 -6.74
C SER A 118 -0.74 1.50 -7.99
N VAL A 119 -0.93 2.41 -8.96
CA VAL A 119 -0.05 2.53 -10.13
C VAL A 119 1.38 2.85 -9.72
N GLN A 120 1.57 3.83 -8.83
CA GLN A 120 2.90 4.21 -8.36
C GLN A 120 3.60 3.08 -7.61
N MET A 121 2.87 2.36 -6.75
CA MET A 121 3.36 1.19 -6.03
C MET A 121 3.68 0.03 -6.97
N ALA A 122 2.89 -0.22 -8.00
CA ALA A 122 3.17 -1.25 -9.00
C ALA A 122 4.48 -0.98 -9.74
N ILE A 123 4.74 0.28 -10.12
CA ILE A 123 6.02 0.69 -10.72
C ILE A 123 7.19 0.44 -9.76
N TRP A 124 7.03 0.78 -8.48
CA TRP A 124 8.07 0.52 -7.47
C TRP A 124 8.28 -0.97 -7.21
N ALA A 125 7.21 -1.75 -7.20
CA ALA A 125 7.24 -3.18 -7.01
C ALA A 125 8.03 -3.85 -8.14
N LYS A 126 7.73 -3.52 -9.41
CA LYS A 126 8.45 -4.02 -10.59
C LYS A 126 9.95 -3.69 -10.54
N LYS A 127 10.29 -2.47 -10.12
CA LYS A 127 11.69 -2.06 -9.91
C LYS A 127 12.37 -2.84 -8.78
N LYS A 128 11.64 -3.16 -7.70
CA LYS A 128 12.17 -3.96 -6.58
C LYS A 128 12.41 -5.41 -6.99
N GLU A 129 11.47 -6.01 -7.72
CA GLU A 129 11.61 -7.36 -8.29
C GLU A 129 12.82 -7.46 -9.21
N HIS A 130 12.97 -6.52 -10.16
CA HIS A 130 14.12 -6.50 -11.05
C HIS A 130 15.45 -6.38 -10.29
N ARG A 131 15.46 -5.57 -9.23
CA ARG A 131 16.64 -5.43 -8.35
C ARG A 131 16.97 -6.73 -7.62
N TYR A 132 15.98 -7.41 -7.04
CA TYR A 132 16.21 -8.68 -6.34
C TYR A 132 16.75 -9.75 -7.27
N ARG A 133 16.24 -9.84 -8.50
CA ARG A 133 16.78 -10.76 -9.51
C ARG A 133 18.25 -10.48 -9.81
N LYS A 134 18.62 -9.20 -9.93
CA LYS A 134 20.00 -8.81 -10.21
C LYS A 134 20.95 -9.01 -9.02
N GLU A 135 20.48 -8.70 -7.81
CA GLU A 135 21.30 -8.79 -6.59
C GLU A 135 21.51 -10.24 -6.11
N PHE A 136 20.49 -11.09 -6.26
CA PHE A 136 20.52 -12.43 -5.68
C PHE A 136 20.68 -13.57 -6.70
N GLY A 137 20.53 -13.29 -8.00
CA GLY A 137 20.67 -14.28 -9.07
C GLY A 137 19.83 -15.53 -8.79
N ASP A 138 20.47 -16.70 -8.90
CA ASP A 138 19.83 -18.01 -8.73
C ASP A 138 19.30 -18.27 -7.31
N ARG A 139 19.75 -17.52 -6.29
CA ARG A 139 19.24 -17.65 -4.92
C ARG A 139 17.82 -17.08 -4.76
N TYR A 140 17.36 -16.27 -5.71
CA TYR A 140 16.04 -15.65 -5.68
C TYR A 140 15.09 -16.33 -6.65
N LYS A 141 14.04 -16.95 -6.10
CA LYS A 141 12.96 -17.52 -6.91
C LYS A 141 12.17 -16.40 -7.60
N HIS A 142 12.21 -16.38 -8.93
CA HIS A 142 11.43 -15.45 -9.73
C HIS A 142 9.94 -15.52 -9.40
N LYS A 143 9.35 -14.35 -9.17
CA LYS A 143 7.91 -14.24 -8.94
C LYS A 143 7.22 -13.71 -10.19
N ARG A 144 6.10 -14.34 -10.53
CA ARG A 144 5.24 -13.92 -11.65
C ARG A 144 4.41 -12.68 -11.29
N PHE A 145 4.05 -12.55 -10.01
CA PHE A 145 3.25 -11.45 -9.49
C PHE A 145 4.08 -10.60 -8.55
N VAL A 146 4.01 -9.27 -8.73
CA VAL A 146 4.91 -8.36 -8.01
C VAL A 146 4.21 -7.67 -6.84
N MET A 147 2.92 -7.40 -6.97
CA MET A 147 2.11 -6.68 -5.98
C MET A 147 0.79 -7.41 -5.71
N ILE A 148 -0.09 -7.53 -6.71
CA ILE A 148 -1.39 -8.18 -6.55
C ILE A 148 -1.30 -9.61 -7.10
N PRO A 149 -1.62 -10.66 -6.32
CA PRO A 149 -1.69 -12.02 -6.85
C PRO A 149 -2.66 -12.10 -8.03
N GLY A 150 -2.23 -12.66 -9.16
CA GLY A 150 -3.06 -12.74 -10.37
C GLY A 150 -2.94 -11.55 -11.34
N VAL A 151 -2.28 -10.45 -10.96
CA VAL A 151 -2.09 -9.26 -11.82
C VAL A 151 -0.59 -8.96 -11.99
N VAL A 152 -0.15 -8.76 -13.24
CA VAL A 152 1.28 -8.71 -13.66
C VAL A 152 1.94 -7.34 -13.48
#